data_AF-A0A0R1S140-F1
#
_entry.id   AF-A0A0R1S140-F1
#
_cell.length_a   1.000
_cell.length_b   1.000
_cell.length_c   1.000
_cell.angle_alpha   90.00
_cell.angle_beta   90.00
_cell.angle_gamma   90.00
#
_symmetry.space_group_name_H-M   'P 1'
#
loop_
_entity.id
_entity.type
_entity.pdbx_description
1 polymer ?
#
loop_
_entity_poly.entity_id
_entity_poly.type
_entity_poly.pdbx_seq_one_letter_code
_entity_poly.pdbx_strand_id
1 'polypeptide(L)' 'MAEEFSTLAEEIINYQKKHDMPDTALAFNLHISVERLHDIKSMESSPTAEEKKTIESFIR' A
#
# COMPACT_ATOMS: atom_id res chain seq x y z
N MET A 1 1.66 -9.47 -17.46
CA MET A 1 2.17 -9.34 -16.07
C MET A 1 2.42 -7.87 -15.72
N ALA A 2 1.44 -6.99 -15.96
CA ALA A 2 1.52 -5.56 -15.63
C ALA A 2 0.30 -5.09 -14.81
N GLU A 3 -0.57 -6.04 -14.39
CA GLU A 3 -1.91 -5.75 -13.87
C GLU A 3 -1.98 -5.84 -12.34
N GLU A 4 -0.96 -6.40 -11.67
CA GLU A 4 -0.97 -6.59 -10.22
C GLU A 4 -0.56 -5.34 -9.43
N PHE A 5 0.30 -4.48 -9.98
CA PHE A 5 0.76 -3.27 -9.29
C PHE A 5 -0.26 -2.13 -9.31
N SER A 6 -0.98 -1.99 -10.43
CA SER A 6 -2.07 -1.00 -10.56
C SER A 6 -3.22 -1.29 -9.59
N THR A 7 -3.47 -2.58 -9.29
CA THR A 7 -4.55 -2.96 -8.38
C THR A 7 -4.20 -2.65 -6.92
N LEU A 8 -2.98 -2.95 -6.46
CA LEU A 8 -2.63 -2.77 -5.05
C LEU A 8 -2.60 -1.29 -4.62
N ALA A 9 -1.98 -0.42 -5.43
CA ALA A 9 -1.93 1.02 -5.15
C ALA A 9 -3.35 1.62 -5.07
N GLU A 10 -4.24 1.20 -5.96
CA GLU A 10 -5.63 1.63 -5.97
C GLU A 10 -6.40 1.10 -4.74
N GLU A 11 -6.21 -0.17 -4.37
CA GLU A 11 -6.82 -0.76 -3.16
C GLU A 11 -6.35 -0.02 -1.89
N ILE A 12 -5.06 0.32 -1.78
CA ILE A 12 -4.51 1.12 -0.68
C ILE A 12 -5.22 2.48 -0.61
N ILE A 13 -5.30 3.20 -1.73
CA ILE A 13 -5.92 4.54 -1.79
C ILE A 13 -7.41 4.46 -1.43
N ASN A 14 -8.11 3.44 -1.92
CA ASN A 14 -9.53 3.23 -1.61
C ASN A 14 -9.75 2.91 -0.13
N TYR A 15 -8.90 2.07 0.47
CA TYR A 15 -8.96 1.78 1.90
C TYR A 15 -8.72 3.04 2.73
N GLN A 16 -7.67 3.80 2.41
CA GLN A 16 -7.36 5.06 3.09
C GLN A 16 -8.53 6.06 3.00
N LYS A 17 -9.13 6.22 1.82
CA LYS A 17 -10.31 7.08 1.64
C LYS A 17 -11.53 6.59 2.42
N LYS A 18 -11.78 5.28 2.45
CA LYS A 18 -12.93 4.69 3.14
C LYS A 18 -12.82 4.82 4.66
N HIS A 19 -11.60 4.74 5.19
CA HIS A 19 -11.33 4.77 6.63
C HIS A 19 -10.80 6.13 7.13
N ASP A 20 -10.74 7.16 6.27
CA ASP A 20 -10.11 8.46 6.56
C ASP A 20 -8.71 8.31 7.18
N MET A 21 -7.94 7.35 6.65
CA MET A 21 -6.64 6.95 7.21
C MET A 21 -5.48 7.63 6.47
N PRO A 22 -4.64 8.40 7.16
CA PRO A 22 -3.47 9.02 6.54
C PRO A 22 -2.36 8.00 6.24
N ASP A 23 -1.48 8.33 5.29
CA ASP A 23 -0.32 7.50 4.91
C ASP A 23 0.59 7.18 6.09
N THR A 24 0.76 8.12 7.01
CA THR A 24 1.52 7.91 8.25
C THR A 24 0.94 6.81 9.13
N ALA A 25 -0.39 6.78 9.29
CA ALA A 25 -1.07 5.76 10.08
C ALA A 25 -1.03 4.40 9.38
N LEU A 26 -1.25 4.37 8.06
CA LEU A 26 -1.18 3.12 7.32
C LEU A 26 0.23 2.53 7.33
N ALA A 27 1.25 3.33 7.03
CA ALA A 27 2.65 2.91 7.06
C ALA A 27 3.06 2.39 8.44
N PHE A 28 2.60 3.05 9.51
CA PHE A 28 2.83 2.59 10.88
C PHE A 28 2.22 1.20 11.15
N ASN A 29 0.98 0.96 10.73
CA ASN A 29 0.32 -0.33 10.89
C ASN A 29 0.98 -1.45 10.06
N LEU A 30 1.47 -1.10 8.87
CA LEU A 30 2.15 -2.02 7.97
C LEU A 30 3.62 -2.27 8.35
N HIS A 31 4.13 -1.56 9.36
CA HIS A 31 5.54 -1.59 9.75
C HIS A 31 6.51 -1.25 8.59
N ILE A 32 6.10 -0.34 7.70
CA ILE A 32 6.93 0.19 6.62
C ILE A 32 7.09 1.70 6.75
N SER A 33 8.10 2.26 6.08
CA SER A 33 8.28 3.72 6.04
C SER A 33 7.21 4.39 5.18
N VAL A 34 6.87 5.64 5.50
CA VAL A 34 5.92 6.44 4.70
C VAL A 34 6.43 6.63 3.27
N GLU A 35 7.73 6.89 3.11
CA GLU A 35 8.38 6.97 1.80
C GLU A 35 8.19 5.68 1.00
N ARG A 36 8.36 4.52 1.66
CA ARG A 36 8.16 3.21 1.03
C ARG A 36 6.71 3.01 0.57
N LEU A 37 5.75 3.42 1.39
CA LEU A 37 4.33 3.40 1.02
C LEU A 37 4.05 4.32 -0.18
N HIS A 38 4.69 5.50 -0.22
CA HIS A 38 4.59 6.43 -1.35
C HIS A 38 5.18 5.84 -2.64
N ASP A 39 6.35 5.19 -2.58
CA ASP A 39 6.96 4.53 -3.74
C ASP A 39 6.03 3.47 -4.35
N ILE A 40 5.37 2.70 -3.48
CA ILE A 40 4.41 1.65 -3.89
C ILE A 40 3.16 2.29 -4.51
N LYS A 41 2.62 3.35 -3.90
CA LYS A 41 1.45 4.08 -4.41
C LYS A 41 1.71 4.77 -5.74
N SER A 42 2.90 5.33 -5.91
CA SER A 42 3.34 6.02 -7.14
C SER A 42 3.79 5.07 -8.24
N MET A 43 3.80 3.75 -7.97
CA MET A 43 4.35 2.72 -8.87
C MET A 43 5.84 2.95 -9.21
N GLU A 44 6.56 3.72 -8.38
CA GLU A 44 8.01 3.93 -8.51
C GLU A 44 8.80 2.71 -8.07
N SER A 45 8.24 1.91 -7.17
CA SER A 45 8.86 0.66 -6.72
C SER A 45 7.84 -0.46 -6.58
N SER A 46 8.26 -1.66 -6.99
CA SER A 46 7.50 -2.88 -6.72
C SER A 46 7.63 -3.25 -5.23
N PRO A 47 6.51 -3.42 -4.50
CA PRO A 47 6.55 -4.04 -3.19
C PRO A 47 7.13 -5.46 -3.28
N THR A 48 7.89 -5.83 -2.26
CA THR A 48 8.32 -7.21 -2.06
C THR A 48 7.12 -8.12 -1.77
N ALA A 49 7.31 -9.44 -1.90
CA ALA A 49 6.24 -10.40 -1.62
C ALA A 49 5.71 -10.30 -0.17
N GLU A 50 6.58 -9.98 0.79
CA GLU A 50 6.22 -9.79 2.19
C GLU A 50 5.42 -8.50 2.42
N GLU A 51 5.86 -7.39 1.82
CA GLU A 51 5.13 -6.11 1.86
C GLU A 51 3.75 -6.24 1.23
N LYS A 52 3.68 -6.85 0.03
CA LYS A 52 2.41 -7.09 -0.67
C LYS A 52 1.45 -7.89 0.22
N LYS A 53 1.92 -9.00 0.81
CA LYS A 53 1.10 -9.83 1.69
C LYS A 53 0.62 -9.07 2.93
N THR A 54 1.48 -8.25 3.53
CA THR A 54 1.14 -7.44 4.72
C THR A 54 0.09 -6.39 4.38
N ILE A 55 0.27 -5.69 3.26
CA ILE A 55 -0.69 -4.71 2.74
C ILE A 55 -2.03 -5.37 2.44
N GLU A 56 -2.03 -6.45 1.64
CA GLU A 56 -3.24 -7.18 1.27
C GLU A 56 -3.98 -7.69 2.52
N SER A 57 -3.27 -8.21 3.52
CA SER A 57 -3.87 -8.68 4.76
C SER A 57 -4.45 -7.58 5.64
N PHE A 58 -4.09 -6.32 5.41
CA PHE A 58 -4.58 -5.18 6.19
C PHE A 58 -5.77 -4.51 5.51
N ILE A 59 -5.75 -4.41 4.17
CA ILE A 59 -6.76 -3.69 3.39
C ILE A 59 -7.90 -4.58 2.87
N ARG A 60 -7.71 -5.91 2.82
CA ARG A 60 -8.75 -6.91 2.48
C ARG A 60 -9.22 -7.66 3.71
#